data_AF-A0A1V5XDG9-F1
#
_entry.id   AF-A0A1V5XDG9-F1
#
_cell.length_a   1.000
_cell.length_b   1.000
_cell.length_c   1.000
_cell.angle_alpha   90.00
_cell.angle_beta   90.00
_cell.angle_gamma   90.00
#
_symmetry.space_group_name_H-M   'P 1'
#
loop_
_entity.id
_entity.type
_entity.pdbx_description
1 polymer ?
#
loop_
_entity_poly.entity_id
_entity_poly.type
_entity_poly.pdbx_seq_one_letter_code
_entity_poly.pdbx_strand_id
1 'polypeptide(L)'
;MNNYDSLKMKEKKVAVEYLYLDLKTCDRCIGTDAALEEVLEKLIPALSLAGYTVEYKKTEITNEALAKQYKFLSSPTIRVNGRDICSAVKESDCGCCGEICEDNVECRVFEYEGKLYEIPPKAMLAEAILKNIFGKPTEKSYGGYSMPDNLKVFFEGKNKKRGCSCGPGCC
;
A
#
# COMPACT_ATOMS: atom_id res chain seq x y z
N MET A 1 -8.15 45.19 -17.85
CA MET A 1 -8.58 43.78 -17.91
C MET A 1 -7.32 42.92 -17.80
N ASN A 2 -7.08 42.27 -16.66
CA ASN A 2 -5.91 41.41 -16.49
C ASN A 2 -6.14 40.06 -17.17
N ASN A 3 -5.20 39.67 -18.02
CA ASN A 3 -5.18 38.49 -18.90
C ASN A 3 -4.95 37.15 -18.16
N TYR A 4 -5.56 36.96 -17.00
CA TYR A 4 -5.35 35.75 -16.18
C TYR A 4 -6.47 34.71 -16.27
N ASP A 5 -7.54 34.97 -17.04
CA ASP A 5 -8.81 34.22 -16.93
C ASP A 5 -9.10 33.25 -18.09
N SER A 6 -8.07 32.60 -18.65
CA SER A 6 -8.29 31.55 -19.65
C SER A 6 -7.18 30.50 -19.74
N LEU A 7 -6.74 30.00 -18.60
CA LEU A 7 -6.27 28.62 -18.52
C LEU A 7 -7.27 27.88 -17.64
N LYS A 8 -8.25 27.20 -18.25
CA LYS A 8 -8.83 26.00 -17.64
C LYS A 8 -7.68 25.00 -17.49
N MET A 9 -6.88 25.17 -16.44
CA MET A 9 -5.86 24.23 -16.02
C MET A 9 -6.60 22.93 -15.77
N LYS A 10 -6.41 21.96 -16.66
CA LYS A 10 -6.84 20.59 -16.44
C LYS A 10 -6.24 20.19 -15.09
N GLU A 11 -7.10 20.01 -14.10
CA GLU A 11 -6.70 19.69 -12.73
C GLU A 11 -5.76 18.49 -12.75
N LYS A 12 -4.54 18.66 -12.23
CA LYS A 12 -3.53 17.61 -12.28
C LYS A 12 -3.78 16.64 -11.12
N LYS A 13 -4.61 15.63 -11.37
CA LYS A 13 -4.96 14.63 -10.36
C LYS A 13 -3.81 13.67 -10.08
N VAL A 14 -3.55 13.41 -8.81
CA VAL A 14 -2.62 12.40 -8.32
C VAL A 14 -3.40 11.42 -7.44
N ALA A 15 -3.45 10.15 -7.82
CA ALA A 15 -4.05 9.11 -7.00
C ALA A 15 -2.98 8.46 -6.13
N VAL A 16 -3.13 8.51 -4.81
CA VAL A 16 -2.30 7.77 -3.85
C VAL A 16 -3.17 6.67 -3.24
N GLU A 17 -2.74 5.42 -3.41
CA GLU A 17 -3.48 4.25 -2.92
C GLU A 17 -2.67 3.53 -1.85
N TYR A 18 -3.33 3.16 -0.75
CA TYR A 18 -2.79 2.32 0.31
C TYR A 18 -3.57 1.01 0.39
N LEU A 19 -2.92 -0.08 0.00
CA LEU A 19 -3.47 -1.43 0.01
C LEU A 19 -2.86 -2.21 1.19
N TYR A 20 -3.67 -2.81 2.04
CA TYR A 20 -3.22 -3.44 3.28
C TYR A 20 -4.06 -4.65 3.65
N LEU A 21 -3.55 -5.52 4.51
CA LEU A 21 -4.27 -6.69 5.03
C LEU A 21 -5.05 -6.41 6.31
N ASP A 22 -4.51 -5.59 7.21
CA ASP A 22 -5.14 -5.30 8.50
C ASP A 22 -4.57 -4.01 9.12
N LEU A 23 -5.45 -3.10 9.58
CA LEU A 23 -5.11 -1.86 10.28
C LEU A 23 -5.46 -1.88 11.77
N LYS A 24 -5.74 -3.05 12.33
CA LYS A 24 -6.21 -3.18 13.72
C LYS A 24 -5.19 -3.84 14.63
N THR A 25 -4.42 -4.77 14.08
CA THR A 25 -3.55 -5.72 14.77
C THR A 25 -2.14 -5.67 14.20
N CYS A 26 -1.99 -5.40 12.89
CA CYS A 26 -0.66 -5.47 12.28
C CYS A 26 0.12 -4.18 12.31
N ASP A 27 1.10 -4.11 13.21
CA ASP A 27 1.97 -2.95 13.45
C ASP A 27 2.66 -2.43 12.20
N ARG A 28 3.07 -3.31 11.27
CA ARG A 28 3.68 -2.88 10.00
C ARG A 28 2.69 -2.09 9.14
N CYS A 29 1.44 -2.54 9.07
CA CYS A 29 0.39 -1.87 8.32
C CYS A 29 -0.04 -0.58 9.04
N ILE A 30 -0.19 -0.60 10.36
CA ILE A 30 -0.56 0.59 11.16
C ILE A 30 0.53 1.66 11.08
N GLY A 31 1.78 1.27 11.28
CA GLY A 31 2.92 2.18 11.23
C GLY A 31 3.16 2.77 9.85
N THR A 32 3.00 1.97 8.78
CA THR A 32 3.11 2.46 7.41
C THR A 32 1.99 3.45 7.07
N ASP A 33 0.77 3.19 7.54
CA ASP A 33 -0.38 4.07 7.36
C ASP A 33 -0.14 5.42 8.02
N ALA A 34 0.25 5.43 9.29
CA ALA A 34 0.57 6.66 10.02
C ALA A 34 1.73 7.44 9.36
N ALA A 35 2.80 6.75 8.96
CA ALA A 35 3.93 7.39 8.28
C ALA A 35 3.52 8.02 6.92
N LEU A 36 2.63 7.36 6.18
CA LEU A 36 2.12 7.87 4.92
C LEU A 36 1.20 9.07 5.11
N GLU A 37 0.28 9.02 6.09
CA GLU A 37 -0.59 10.15 6.41
C GLU A 37 0.21 11.40 6.75
N GLU A 38 1.20 11.27 7.64
CA GLU A 38 2.07 12.40 8.01
C GLU A 38 2.83 12.99 6.82
N VAL A 39 3.26 12.16 5.86
CA VAL A 39 3.91 12.63 4.63
C VAL A 39 2.90 13.36 3.73
N LEU A 40 1.71 12.81 3.56
CA LEU A 40 0.66 13.42 2.74
C LEU A 40 0.20 14.76 3.32
N GLU A 41 0.10 14.90 4.64
CA GLU A 41 -0.19 16.18 5.30
C GLU A 41 0.78 17.30 4.89
N LYS A 42 2.05 16.97 4.62
CA LYS A 42 3.06 17.94 4.16
C LYS A 42 3.06 18.13 2.66
N LEU A 43 2.87 17.04 1.89
CA LEU A 43 2.94 17.10 0.44
C LEU A 43 1.69 17.69 -0.21
N ILE A 44 0.50 17.45 0.34
CA ILE A 44 -0.76 17.93 -0.25
C ILE A 44 -0.77 19.47 -0.37
N PRO A 45 -0.45 20.25 0.67
CA PRO A 45 -0.36 21.71 0.54
C PRO A 45 0.67 22.14 -0.51
N ALA A 46 1.86 21.51 -0.53
CA ALA A 46 2.92 21.85 -1.48
C ALA A 46 2.51 21.54 -2.94
N LEU A 47 1.84 20.42 -3.18
CA LEU A 47 1.35 20.01 -4.49
C LEU A 47 0.19 20.89 -4.97
N SER A 48 -0.67 21.33 -4.04
CA SER A 48 -1.78 22.25 -4.34
C SER A 48 -1.28 23.59 -4.91
N LEU A 49 -0.16 24.11 -4.39
CA LEU A 49 0.48 25.32 -4.96
C LEU A 49 0.89 25.17 -6.42
N ALA A 50 1.16 23.94 -6.87
CA ALA A 50 1.51 23.62 -8.26
C ALA A 50 0.29 23.19 -9.12
N GLY A 51 -0.93 23.34 -8.59
CA GLY A 51 -2.18 23.01 -9.29
C GLY A 51 -2.49 21.51 -9.33
N TYR A 52 -1.93 20.72 -8.42
CA TYR A 52 -2.26 19.30 -8.26
C TYR A 52 -3.31 19.07 -7.19
N THR A 53 -4.17 18.09 -7.44
CA THR A 53 -5.15 17.59 -6.46
C THR A 53 -4.81 16.14 -6.15
N VAL A 54 -4.58 15.84 -4.87
CA VAL A 54 -4.22 14.50 -4.41
C VAL A 54 -5.47 13.80 -3.89
N GLU A 55 -5.80 12.64 -4.48
CA GLU A 55 -6.84 11.74 -4.01
C GLU A 55 -6.17 10.59 -3.26
N TYR A 56 -6.40 10.50 -1.94
CA TYR A 56 -5.87 9.42 -1.11
C TYR A 56 -6.94 8.38 -0.80
N LYS A 57 -6.66 7.11 -1.10
CA LYS A 57 -7.59 6.00 -0.88
C LYS A 57 -6.91 4.83 -0.15
N LYS A 58 -7.55 4.37 0.93
CA LYS A 58 -7.19 3.15 1.66
C LYS A 58 -8.07 1.99 1.19
N THR A 59 -7.52 0.79 1.03
CA THR A 59 -8.30 -0.41 0.68
C THR A 59 -7.75 -1.63 1.42
N GLU A 60 -8.58 -2.20 2.30
CA GLU A 60 -8.30 -3.47 2.97
C GLU A 60 -8.52 -4.62 1.99
N ILE A 61 -7.47 -5.42 1.75
CA ILE A 61 -7.52 -6.60 0.90
C ILE A 61 -7.99 -7.79 1.74
N THR A 62 -9.31 -7.94 1.84
CA THR A 62 -9.93 -8.90 2.77
C THR A 62 -9.97 -10.35 2.28
N ASN A 63 -9.77 -10.60 0.98
CA ASN A 63 -9.87 -11.91 0.36
C ASN A 63 -9.10 -12.01 -0.96
N GLU A 64 -8.97 -13.23 -1.48
CA GLU A 64 -8.27 -13.52 -2.74
C GLU A 64 -8.87 -12.83 -3.97
N ALA A 65 -10.20 -12.69 -4.06
CA ALA A 65 -10.83 -12.04 -5.21
C ALA A 65 -10.43 -10.57 -5.28
N LEU A 66 -10.35 -9.91 -4.12
CA LEU A 66 -9.88 -8.53 -4.02
C LEU A 66 -8.38 -8.41 -4.30
N ALA A 67 -7.55 -9.36 -3.82
CA ALA A 67 -6.13 -9.40 -4.15
C ALA A 67 -5.90 -9.54 -5.66
N LYS A 68 -6.68 -10.39 -6.35
CA LYS A 68 -6.68 -10.52 -7.82
C LYS A 68 -7.09 -9.24 -8.50
N GLN A 69 -8.20 -8.62 -8.07
CA GLN A 69 -8.70 -7.36 -8.64
C GLN A 69 -7.66 -6.24 -8.58
N TYR A 70 -6.96 -6.12 -7.45
CA TYR A 70 -5.96 -5.08 -7.25
C TYR A 70 -4.54 -5.48 -7.68
N LYS A 71 -4.35 -6.70 -8.20
CA LYS A 71 -3.01 -7.28 -8.45
C LYS A 71 -2.09 -7.10 -7.23
N PHE A 72 -2.62 -7.38 -6.05
CA PHE A 72 -1.94 -7.18 -4.78
C PHE A 72 -0.87 -8.26 -4.59
N LEU A 73 0.37 -7.84 -4.36
CA LEU A 73 1.51 -8.75 -4.23
C LEU A 73 1.92 -8.95 -2.76
N SER A 74 1.90 -7.89 -1.96
CA SER A 74 2.34 -7.95 -0.58
C SER A 74 1.78 -6.79 0.23
N SER A 75 1.59 -7.00 1.53
CA SER A 75 1.13 -5.96 2.46
C SER A 75 2.26 -5.36 3.26
N PRO A 76 2.24 -4.06 3.55
CA PRO A 76 1.40 -3.05 2.89
C PRO A 76 1.93 -2.70 1.48
N THR A 77 1.09 -2.15 0.60
CA THR A 77 1.50 -1.62 -0.72
C THR A 77 1.00 -0.19 -0.89
N ILE A 78 1.91 0.70 -1.31
CA ILE A 78 1.58 2.09 -1.65
C ILE A 78 1.75 2.28 -3.15
N ARG A 79 0.76 2.89 -3.81
CA ARG A 79 0.82 3.24 -5.23
C ARG A 79 0.58 4.71 -5.46
N VAL A 80 1.25 5.27 -6.45
CA VAL A 80 1.02 6.62 -6.96
C VAL A 80 0.69 6.53 -8.44
N ASN A 81 -0.50 6.98 -8.83
CA ASN A 81 -1.05 6.85 -10.18
C ASN A 81 -0.99 5.39 -10.69
N GLY A 82 -1.38 4.45 -9.83
CA GLY A 82 -1.38 3.01 -10.11
C GLY A 82 0.01 2.35 -10.14
N ARG A 83 1.10 3.09 -9.88
CA ARG A 83 2.46 2.56 -9.85
C ARG A 83 2.93 2.35 -8.42
N ASP A 84 3.46 1.17 -8.15
CA ASP A 84 4.08 0.87 -6.86
C ASP A 84 5.27 1.79 -6.59
N ILE A 85 5.38 2.29 -5.36
CA ILE A 85 6.47 3.18 -4.95
C ILE A 85 7.82 2.46 -4.85
N CYS A 86 7.83 1.13 -4.75
CA CYS A 86 9.08 0.34 -4.78
C CYS A 86 9.32 -0.26 -6.17
N SER A 87 10.59 -0.45 -6.50
CA SER A 87 11.00 -1.06 -7.77
C SER A 87 10.73 -2.57 -7.84
N ALA A 88 10.79 -3.25 -6.70
CA ALA A 88 10.54 -4.68 -6.53
C ALA A 88 9.89 -4.93 -5.15
N VAL A 89 9.20 -6.06 -5.02
CA VAL A 89 8.69 -6.53 -3.73
C VAL A 89 9.81 -7.27 -3.01
N LYS A 90 10.02 -6.93 -1.74
CA LYS A 90 10.86 -7.66 -0.78
C LYS A 90 10.01 -7.94 0.44
N GLU A 91 10.20 -9.09 1.07
CA GLU A 91 9.36 -9.58 2.15
C GLU A 91 10.22 -10.11 3.30
N SER A 92 9.65 -10.11 4.51
CA SER A 92 10.19 -10.78 5.68
C SER A 92 9.06 -11.32 6.56
N ASP A 93 9.35 -12.32 7.38
CA ASP A 93 8.42 -12.89 8.35
C ASP A 93 7.69 -11.80 9.13
N CYS A 94 6.36 -11.92 9.22
CA CYS A 94 5.50 -10.92 9.83
C CYS A 94 4.67 -11.55 10.95
N GLY A 95 5.16 -11.40 12.19
CA GLY A 95 4.50 -11.96 13.37
C GLY A 95 3.03 -11.53 13.49
N CYS A 96 2.71 -10.26 13.24
CA CYS A 96 1.34 -9.77 13.33
C CYS A 96 0.38 -10.40 12.32
N CYS A 97 0.79 -10.54 11.06
CA CYS A 97 -0.02 -11.25 10.07
C CYS A 97 -0.12 -12.74 10.39
N GLY A 98 0.93 -13.32 10.97
CA GLY A 98 0.90 -14.71 11.41
C GLY A 98 -0.06 -14.97 12.57
N GLU A 99 -0.20 -14.05 13.53
CA GLU A 99 -1.23 -14.14 14.58
C GLU A 99 -2.66 -14.04 14.03
N ILE A 100 -2.86 -13.21 12.99
CA ILE A 100 -4.16 -13.05 12.33
C ILE A 100 -4.59 -14.34 11.64
N CYS A 101 -3.66 -15.03 10.95
CA CYS A 101 -3.97 -16.22 10.16
C CYS A 101 -3.57 -17.56 10.82
N GLU A 102 -2.91 -17.54 11.99
CA GLU A 102 -2.36 -18.72 12.67
C GLU A 102 -1.42 -19.55 11.79
N ASP A 103 -0.64 -18.87 10.94
CA ASP A 103 0.34 -19.48 10.03
C ASP A 103 1.51 -18.50 9.81
N ASN A 104 2.64 -18.95 9.26
CA ASN A 104 3.76 -18.04 8.98
C ASN A 104 3.54 -17.27 7.67
N VAL A 105 3.51 -15.94 7.74
CA VAL A 105 3.27 -15.07 6.59
C VAL A 105 4.40 -14.06 6.45
N GLU A 106 4.98 -13.99 5.25
CA GLU A 106 5.92 -12.94 4.90
C GLU A 106 5.18 -11.70 4.39
N CYS A 107 5.47 -10.54 4.99
CA CYS A 107 4.92 -9.26 4.58
C CYS A 107 6.02 -8.33 4.07
N ARG A 108 5.61 -7.31 3.36
CA ARG A 108 6.48 -6.38 2.67
C ARG A 108 7.45 -5.69 3.63
N VAL A 109 8.69 -5.58 3.16
CA VAL A 109 9.69 -4.64 3.68
C VAL A 109 10.09 -3.65 2.60
N PHE A 110 10.54 -2.50 3.04
CA PHE A 110 10.88 -1.35 2.21
C PHE A 110 12.39 -1.18 2.20
N GLU A 111 12.99 -1.19 1.01
CA GLU A 111 14.41 -0.91 0.86
C GLU A 111 14.63 0.58 0.60
N TYR A 112 15.47 1.21 1.43
CA TYR A 112 15.89 2.59 1.26
C TYR A 112 17.35 2.74 1.68
N GLU A 113 18.17 3.37 0.83
CA GLU A 113 19.60 3.59 1.08
C GLU A 113 20.36 2.32 1.51
N GLY A 114 20.04 1.17 0.90
CA GLY A 114 20.67 -0.12 1.18
C GLY A 114 20.23 -0.79 2.50
N LYS A 115 19.24 -0.24 3.19
CA LYS A 115 18.67 -0.80 4.42
C LYS A 115 17.23 -1.25 4.21
N LEU A 116 16.82 -2.30 4.92
CA LEU A 116 15.45 -2.80 4.94
C LEU A 116 14.70 -2.24 6.14
N TYR A 117 13.44 -1.86 5.91
CA TYR A 117 12.56 -1.29 6.90
C TYR A 117 11.20 -2.00 6.86
N GLU A 118 10.67 -2.37 8.02
CA GLU A 118 9.32 -2.92 8.12
C GLU A 118 8.23 -1.84 8.02
N ILE A 119 8.57 -0.62 8.46
CA ILE A 119 7.79 0.60 8.29
C ILE A 119 8.67 1.57 7.49
N PRO A 120 8.23 2.05 6.31
CA PRO A 120 9.07 2.86 5.45
C PRO A 120 9.40 4.20 6.10
N PRO A 121 10.66 4.68 6.02
CA PRO A 121 11.01 6.02 6.48
C PRO A 121 10.20 7.08 5.73
N LYS A 122 9.80 8.15 6.43
CA LYS A 122 9.04 9.28 5.83
C LYS A 122 9.77 9.91 4.64
N ALA A 123 11.11 9.98 4.69
CA ALA A 123 11.95 10.46 3.59
C ALA A 123 11.78 9.59 2.32
N MET A 124 11.82 8.27 2.47
CA MET A 124 11.58 7.33 1.37
C MET A 124 10.20 7.54 0.74
N LEU A 125 9.16 7.64 1.57
CA LEU A 125 7.79 7.86 1.10
C LEU A 125 7.68 9.18 0.33
N ALA A 126 8.17 10.28 0.89
CA ALA A 126 8.11 11.59 0.25
C ALA A 126 8.85 11.60 -1.09
N GLU A 127 10.08 11.05 -1.11
CA GLU A 127 10.89 10.95 -2.31
C GLU A 127 10.20 10.10 -3.40
N ALA A 128 9.68 8.93 -3.04
CA ALA A 128 9.04 8.03 -3.99
C ALA A 128 7.73 8.61 -4.55
N ILE A 129 6.94 9.30 -3.72
CA ILE A 129 5.72 10.00 -4.16
C ILE A 129 6.08 11.10 -5.16
N LEU A 130 7.02 11.98 -4.81
CA LEU A 130 7.44 13.07 -5.67
C LEU A 130 8.05 12.56 -6.99
N LYS A 131 8.87 11.51 -6.94
CA LYS A 131 9.41 10.83 -8.14
C LYS A 131 8.31 10.26 -9.02
N ASN A 132 7.23 9.71 -8.47
CA ASN A 132 6.12 9.20 -9.28
C ASN A 132 5.25 10.32 -9.89
N ILE A 133 5.16 11.49 -9.25
CA ILE A 133 4.42 12.65 -9.76
C ILE A 133 5.22 13.37 -10.86
N PHE A 134 6.51 13.61 -10.65
CA PHE A 134 7.33 14.45 -11.53
C PHE A 134 8.31 13.68 -12.41
N GLY A 135 8.60 12.43 -12.07
CA GLY A 135 9.50 11.57 -12.84
C GLY A 135 8.86 11.08 -14.14
N LYS A 136 9.72 10.67 -15.08
CA LYS A 136 9.26 10.08 -16.34
C LYS A 136 8.57 8.75 -16.06
N PRO A 137 7.45 8.44 -16.76
CA PRO A 137 6.91 7.09 -16.81
C PRO A 137 7.99 6.08 -17.16
N THR A 138 8.33 5.20 -16.22
CA THR A 138 9.04 3.97 -16.58
C THR A 138 7.99 2.96 -16.99
N GLU A 139 7.98 2.59 -18.27
CA GLU A 139 7.13 1.49 -18.74
C GLU A 139 7.65 0.18 -18.12
N LYS A 140 7.00 -0.25 -17.05
CA LYS A 140 7.10 -1.64 -16.59
C LYS A 140 5.89 -2.37 -17.13
N SER A 141 6.12 -3.30 -18.05
CA SER A 141 5.10 -4.28 -18.41
C SER A 141 4.95 -5.24 -17.23
N TYR A 142 3.82 -5.12 -16.54
CA TYR A 142 3.45 -6.13 -15.56
C TYR A 142 2.91 -7.33 -16.33
N GLY A 143 3.53 -8.50 -16.15
CA GLY A 143 3.02 -9.75 -16.68
C GLY A 143 1.63 -10.09 -16.12
N GLY A 144 1.09 -11.25 -16.52
CA GLY A 144 -0.14 -11.77 -15.92
C GLY A 144 0.00 -11.86 -14.39
N TYR A 145 -1.05 -11.49 -13.66
CA TYR A 145 -1.06 -11.61 -12.20
C TYR A 145 -1.28 -13.07 -11.80
N SER A 146 -0.42 -13.59 -10.93
CA SER A 146 -0.64 -14.83 -10.17
C SER A 146 -0.70 -14.49 -8.68
N MET A 147 -1.54 -15.21 -7.93
CA MET A 147 -1.58 -15.06 -6.47
C MET A 147 -0.24 -15.49 -5.88
N PRO A 148 0.48 -14.62 -5.15
CA PRO A 148 1.72 -14.96 -4.49
C PRO A 148 1.46 -15.84 -3.26
N ASP A 149 2.48 -16.60 -2.86
CA ASP A 149 2.32 -17.64 -1.84
C ASP A 149 2.03 -17.05 -0.45
N ASN A 150 2.62 -15.91 -0.09
CA ASN A 150 2.32 -15.22 1.16
C ASN A 150 0.82 -14.90 1.33
N LEU A 151 0.16 -14.47 0.25
CA LEU A 151 -1.27 -14.17 0.27
C LEU A 151 -2.13 -15.45 0.31
N LYS A 152 -1.71 -16.53 -0.35
CA LYS A 152 -2.41 -17.83 -0.22
C LYS A 152 -2.38 -18.30 1.23
N VAL A 153 -1.19 -18.31 1.85
CA VAL A 153 -1.02 -18.72 3.26
C VAL A 153 -1.87 -17.83 4.17
N PHE A 154 -1.80 -16.51 4.00
CA PHE A 154 -2.59 -15.59 4.82
C PHE A 154 -4.10 -15.84 4.72
N PHE A 155 -4.65 -15.96 3.50
CA PHE A 155 -6.09 -16.14 3.32
C PHE A 155 -6.56 -17.54 3.73
N GLU A 156 -5.79 -18.59 3.47
CA GLU A 156 -6.09 -19.95 3.92
C GLU A 156 -6.13 -20.02 5.45
N GLY A 157 -5.11 -19.49 6.13
CA GLY A 157 -5.06 -19.44 7.58
C GLY A 157 -6.21 -18.62 8.19
N LYS A 158 -6.46 -17.41 7.65
CA LYS A 158 -7.56 -16.55 8.09
C LYS A 158 -8.93 -17.22 7.93
N ASN A 159 -9.13 -18.00 6.86
CA ASN A 159 -10.37 -18.75 6.63
C ASN A 159 -10.52 -19.95 7.58
N LYS A 160 -9.44 -20.69 7.85
CA LYS A 160 -9.44 -21.80 8.84
C LYS A 160 -9.82 -21.31 10.23
N LYS A 161 -9.24 -20.19 10.68
CA LYS A 161 -9.55 -19.56 11.97
C LYS A 161 -11.03 -19.18 12.10
N ARG A 162 -11.63 -18.62 11.04
CA ARG A 162 -13.08 -18.32 11.00
C ARG A 162 -13.93 -19.58 11.05
N GLY A 163 -13.50 -20.65 10.38
CA GLY A 163 -14.19 -21.94 10.37
C GLY A 163 -14.08 -22.74 11.67
N CYS A 164 -13.05 -22.47 12.49
CA CYS A 164 -12.80 -23.14 13.77
C CYS A 164 -13.46 -22.43 14.97
N SER A 165 -14.58 -21.73 14.76
CA SER A 165 -15.43 -21.25 15.85
C SER A 165 -16.14 -22.46 16.47
N CYS A 166 -15.48 -23.13 17.42
CA CYS A 166 -16.08 -24.19 18.22
C CYS A 166 -17.42 -23.69 18.80
N GLY A 167 -18.50 -24.40 18.49
CA GLY A 167 -19.79 -24.17 19.13
C GLY A 167 -19.71 -24.38 20.65
N PRO A 168 -20.59 -23.75 21.44
CA PRO A 168 -20.59 -23.92 22.88
C PRO A 168 -21.06 -25.35 23.21
N GLY A 169 -20.12 -26.26 23.46
CA GLY A 169 -20.45 -27.65 23.78
C GLY A 169 -19.30 -28.66 23.81
N CYS A 170 -18.06 -28.24 24.02
CA CYS A 170 -16.94 -29.16 24.27
C CYS A 170 -16.24 -28.80 25.57
N CYS A 171 -16.79 -29.30 26.67
CA CYS A 171 -16.12 -29.80 27.89
C CYS A 171 -17.22 -30.37 28.80
#